data_AF-A0A7W1PYE1-F1
#
_entry.id   AF-A0A7W1PYE1-F1
#
_cell.length_a   1.000
_cell.length_b   1.000
_cell.length_c   1.000
_cell.angle_alpha   90.00
_cell.angle_beta   90.00
_cell.angle_gamma   90.00
#
_symmetry.space_group_name_H-M   'P 1'
#
loop_
_entity.id
_entity.type
_entity.pdbx_description
1 polymer ?
#
loop_
_entity_poly.entity_id
_entity_poly.type
_entity_poly.pdbx_seq_one_letter_code
_entity_poly.pdbx_strand_id
1 'polypeptide(L)' 'MVENDLAELKGIGPKHAEMLKSIGVDSIKELRHRNAAKLKEMIEGRHGKIVGMSEKTCQTWIDEAKSHAS' A
#
# COMPACT_ATOMS: atom_id res chain seq x y z
N MET A 1 -6.72 -16.90 -7.70
CA MET A 1 -5.58 -15.96 -7.77
C MET A 1 -6.16 -14.60 -7.45
N VAL A 2 -5.65 -13.91 -6.43
CA VAL A 2 -6.24 -12.63 -6.01
C VAL A 2 -5.66 -11.54 -6.90
N GLU A 3 -6.37 -11.20 -7.96
CA GLU A 3 -6.09 -10.02 -8.77
C GLU A 3 -6.31 -8.79 -7.87
N ASN A 4 -5.21 -8.14 -7.52
CA ASN A 4 -5.21 -6.85 -6.85
C ASN A 4 -4.19 -6.02 -7.61
N ASP A 5 -4.65 -5.00 -8.35
CA ASP A 5 -3.83 -4.12 -9.20
C ASP A 5 -2.69 -3.45 -8.38
N LEU A 6 -2.83 -3.41 -7.05
CA LEU A 6 -1.78 -2.96 -6.15
C LEU A 6 -0.46 -3.70 -6.31
N ALA A 7 -0.48 -5.01 -6.62
CA ALA A 7 0.74 -5.80 -6.80
C ALA A 7 1.50 -5.45 -8.10
N GLU A 8 0.89 -4.66 -8.99
CA GLU A 8 1.52 -4.18 -10.23
C GLU A 8 2.32 -2.87 -10.01
N LEU A 9 2.09 -2.19 -8.87
CA LEU A 9 2.81 -0.96 -8.53
C LEU A 9 4.26 -1.26 -8.13
N LYS A 10 5.19 -0.43 -8.59
CA LYS A 10 6.63 -0.64 -8.34
C LYS A 10 6.92 -0.49 -6.85
N GLY A 11 7.43 -1.56 -6.26
CA GLY A 11 7.73 -1.62 -4.83
C GLY A 11 6.57 -2.13 -3.95
N ILE A 12 5.42 -2.48 -4.54
CA ILE A 12 4.35 -3.21 -3.86
C ILE A 12 4.32 -4.64 -4.42
N GLY A 13 4.93 -5.56 -3.70
CA GLY A 13 4.83 -6.99 -4.01
C GLY A 13 3.50 -7.61 -3.56
N PRO A 14 3.21 -8.87 -3.92
CA PRO A 14 2.00 -9.58 -3.53
C PRO A 14 1.78 -9.61 -2.00
N LYS A 15 2.85 -9.78 -1.22
CA LYS A 15 2.80 -9.69 0.25
C LYS A 15 2.29 -8.34 0.75
N HIS A 16 2.74 -7.24 0.14
CA HIS A 16 2.32 -5.89 0.52
C HIS A 16 0.88 -5.62 0.07
N ALA A 17 0.51 -6.07 -1.13
CA ALA A 17 -0.86 -6.00 -1.61
C ALA A 17 -1.85 -6.74 -0.70
N GLU A 18 -1.47 -7.92 -0.17
CA GLU A 18 -2.30 -8.62 0.81
C GLU A 18 -2.39 -7.89 2.15
N MET A 19 -1.30 -7.28 2.64
CA MET A 19 -1.32 -6.45 3.84
C MET A 19 -2.21 -5.21 3.67
N LEU A 20 -2.15 -4.56 2.51
CA LEU A 20 -3.02 -3.44 2.15
C LEU A 20 -4.48 -3.87 2.11
N LYS A 21 -4.78 -5.01 1.47
CA LYS A 21 -6.15 -5.55 1.42
C LYS A 21 -6.68 -5.90 2.82
N SER A 22 -5.83 -6.44 3.67
CA SER A 22 -6.12 -6.74 5.07
C SER A 22 -6.57 -5.47 5.83
N ILE A 23 -5.94 -4.32 5.61
CA ILE A 23 -6.34 -3.04 6.25
C ILE A 23 -7.48 -2.31 5.51
N GLY A 24 -8.10 -2.92 4.50
CA GLY A 24 -9.20 -2.34 3.72
C GLY A 24 -8.76 -1.47 2.53
N VAL A 25 -7.52 -1.64 2.05
CA VAL A 25 -7.00 -0.99 0.83
C VAL A 25 -6.84 -2.07 -0.24
N ASP A 26 -7.90 -2.35 -0.99
CA ASP A 26 -7.95 -3.43 -1.98
C ASP A 26 -7.70 -3.01 -3.43
N SER A 27 -7.55 -1.71 -3.70
CA SER A 27 -7.50 -1.14 -5.05
C SER A 27 -6.54 0.05 -5.15
N ILE A 28 -5.98 0.31 -6.35
CA ILE A 28 -5.12 1.47 -6.64
C ILE A 28 -5.84 2.80 -6.32
N LYS A 29 -7.14 2.89 -6.65
CA LYS A 29 -7.99 4.04 -6.29
C LYS A 29 -8.02 4.30 -4.79
N GLU A 30 -8.17 3.26 -3.97
CA GLU A 30 -8.17 3.42 -2.51
C GLU A 30 -6.80 3.91 -2.04
N LEU A 31 -5.71 3.29 -2.51
CA LEU A 31 -4.36 3.62 -2.10
C LEU A 31 -3.99 5.09 -2.40
N ARG A 32 -4.32 5.59 -3.59
CA ARG A 32 -3.96 6.97 -3.99
C ARG A 32 -4.59 8.08 -3.13
N HIS A 33 -5.70 7.78 -2.44
CA HIS A 33 -6.40 8.70 -1.54
C HIS A 33 -5.91 8.58 -0.08
N ARG A 34 -5.05 7.59 0.24
CA ARG A 34 -4.51 7.43 1.59
C ARG A 34 -3.38 8.41 1.87
N ASN A 35 -3.14 8.63 3.15
CA ASN A 35 -2.02 9.39 3.68
C ASN A 35 -0.90 8.42 4.12
N ALA A 36 0.35 8.71 3.77
CA ALA A 36 1.49 7.84 4.04
C ALA A 36 1.70 7.53 5.53
N ALA A 37 1.53 8.53 6.41
CA ALA A 37 1.65 8.35 7.86
C ALA A 37 0.54 7.41 8.38
N LYS A 38 -0.71 7.68 7.99
CA LYS A 38 -1.87 6.87 8.38
C LYS A 38 -1.79 5.44 7.83
N LEU A 39 -1.31 5.28 6.61
CA LEU A 39 -1.12 3.98 5.98
C LEU A 39 -0.12 3.14 6.78
N LYS A 40 1.02 3.74 7.12
CA LYS A 40 2.03 3.11 7.98
C LYS A 40 1.44 2.68 9.32
N GLU A 41 0.72 3.58 10.01
CA GLU A 41 0.06 3.28 11.29
C GLU A 41 -0.91 2.09 11.16
N MET A 42 -1.73 2.03 10.11
CA MET A 42 -2.67 0.93 9.89
C MET A 42 -1.97 -0.40 9.63
N ILE A 43 -0.92 -0.39 8.81
CA ILE A 43 -0.12 -1.60 8.52
C ILE A 43 0.55 -2.08 9.80
N GLU A 44 1.22 -1.19 10.53
CA GLU A 44 1.89 -1.53 11.79
C GLU A 44 0.90 -1.99 12.87
N GLY A 45 -0.29 -1.40 12.92
CA GLY A 45 -1.34 -1.79 13.86
C GLY A 45 -1.91 -3.18 13.61
N ARG A 46 -1.96 -3.63 12.34
CA ARG A 46 -2.55 -4.93 11.97
C ARG A 46 -1.52 -6.05 11.80
N HIS A 47 -0.32 -5.72 11.31
CA HIS A 47 0.73 -6.69 10.97
C HIS A 47 1.98 -6.55 11.85
N GLY A 48 2.03 -5.57 12.74
CA GLY A 48 3.21 -5.25 13.55
C GLY A 48 4.22 -4.38 12.80
N LYS A 49 5.25 -3.94 13.52
CA LYS A 49 6.32 -3.08 12.98
C LYS A 49 7.05 -3.78 11.83
N ILE A 50 6.96 -3.22 10.63
CA ILE A 50 7.65 -3.77 9.45
C ILE A 50 9.02 -3.11 9.32
N VAL A 51 10.07 -3.92 9.46
CA VAL A 51 11.47 -3.48 9.32
C VAL A 51 11.70 -2.97 7.89
N GLY A 52 12.17 -1.73 7.76
CA GLY A 52 12.39 -1.07 6.47
C GLY A 52 11.17 -0.32 5.90
N MET A 53 10.01 -0.39 6.56
CA MET A 53 8.84 0.40 6.17
C MET A 53 8.92 1.82 6.75
N SER A 54 9.20 2.78 5.89
CA SER A 54 9.21 4.19 6.23
C SER A 54 7.98 4.90 5.65
N GLU A 55 7.64 6.06 6.19
CA GLU A 55 6.60 6.93 5.60
C GLU A 55 6.91 7.24 4.14
N LYS A 56 8.19 7.43 3.80
CA LYS A 56 8.64 7.62 2.42
C LYS A 56 8.29 6.45 1.51
N THR A 57 8.42 5.21 1.97
CA THR A 57 8.03 4.01 1.21
C THR A 57 6.53 4.00 0.95
N CYS A 58 5.73 4.31 1.98
CA CYS A 58 4.28 4.43 1.85
C CYS A 58 3.91 5.58 0.88
N GLN A 59 4.65 6.68 0.91
CA GLN A 59 4.44 7.81 0.00
C GLN A 59 4.76 7.44 -1.45
N THR A 60 5.81 6.66 -1.70
CA THR A 60 6.14 6.14 -3.03
C THR A 60 5.02 5.25 -3.56
N TRP A 61 4.44 4.37 -2.73
CA TRP A 61 3.31 3.53 -3.13
C TRP A 61 2.08 4.37 -3.52
N ILE A 62 1.80 5.43 -2.76
CA ILE A 62 0.70 6.36 -3.06
C ILE A 62 0.95 7.13 -4.36
N ASP A 63 2.20 7.54 -4.61
CA ASP A 63 2.59 8.27 -5.82
C ASP A 63 2.50 7.38 -7.07
N GLU A 64 3.02 6.15 -6.99
CA GLU A 64 2.85 5.11 -8.00
C GLU A 64 1.36 4.86 -8.28
N ALA A 65 0.53 4.75 -7.24
CA ALA A 65 -0.90 4.57 -7.41
C ALA A 65 -1.59 5.75 -8.12
N LYS A 66 -1.13 6.99 -7.88
CA LYS A 66 -1.62 8.18 -8.58
C LYS A 66 -1.21 8.18 -10.05
N SER A 67 0.03 7.76 -10.34
CA SER A 67 0.58 7.71 -11.70
C SER A 67 -0.05 6.59 -12.53
N HIS A 68 -0.29 5.42 -11.92
CA HIS A 68 -0.86 4.25 -12.58
C HIS A 68 -2.36 4.41 -12.90
N ALA A 69 -3.10 5.19 -12.09
CA ALA A 69 -4.49 5.56 -12.36
C ALA A 69 -4.57 6.77 -13.31
N SER A 70 -4.04 6.63 -14.53
CA SER A 70 -4.24 7.57 -15.65
C SER A 70 -5.56 7.32 -16.37
#